data_AF-A0A7S2EYA5-F1
#
_entry.id   AF-A0A7S2EYA5-F1
#
_cell.length_a   1.000
_cell.length_b   1.000
_cell.length_c   1.000
_cell.angle_alpha   90.00
_cell.angle_beta   90.00
_cell.angle_gamma   90.00
#
_symmetry.space_group_name_H-M   'P 1'
#
loop_
_entity.id
_entity.type
_entity.pdbx_description
1 polymer ?
#
loop_
_entity_poly.entity_id
_entity_poly.type
_entity_poly.pdbx_seq_one_letter_code
_entity_poly.pdbx_strand_id
1 'polypeptide(L)'
;YSGDHKERCIDFALDGLRGAGRPFFLLMPNYVATKEYWREKVGCSSVGSADPDDIVYIVPPSPYEYDHPEGTGHADPPFSSIWFCGLMPDAAKRAKDLYSSSGGTRLGTSLQELREWEAVPVAKRGNPRQRRKMRKLMAAAQNAATGERDIGERRLDDRGKYSAISKSCARIDKQAKGEHSKGSLLGGLGNKKKKRSIYRDENGVRKNKRF
;
A
#
# COMPACT_ATOMS: atom_id res chain seq x y z
N TYR A 1 5.82 4.17 -13.09
CA TYR A 1 6.94 3.90 -12.17
C TYR A 1 7.86 2.89 -12.83
N SER A 2 9.05 3.34 -13.24
CA SER A 2 10.11 2.53 -13.82
C SER A 2 10.50 1.42 -12.84
N GLY A 3 10.53 0.17 -13.31
CA GLY A 3 10.52 -1.03 -12.48
C GLY A 3 11.61 -1.06 -11.40
N ASP A 4 12.85 -1.17 -11.83
CA ASP A 4 14.08 -1.37 -11.03
C ASP A 4 14.81 -0.06 -10.69
N HIS A 5 14.26 1.09 -11.07
CA HIS A 5 14.97 2.37 -10.97
C HIS A 5 15.34 2.73 -9.52
N LYS A 6 14.44 2.47 -8.56
CA LYS A 6 14.72 2.72 -7.14
C LYS A 6 15.89 1.87 -6.64
N GLU A 7 15.94 0.62 -7.08
CA GLU A 7 16.99 -0.31 -6.69
C GLU A 7 18.35 0.14 -7.21
N ARG A 8 18.41 0.61 -8.47
CA ARG A 8 19.62 1.19 -9.06
C ARG A 8 20.08 2.47 -8.36
N CYS A 9 19.15 3.35 -7.96
CA CYS A 9 19.51 4.54 -7.17
C CYS A 9 20.08 4.16 -5.79
N ILE A 10 19.50 3.14 -5.15
CA ILE A 10 20.01 2.61 -3.88
C ILE A 10 21.41 2.02 -4.07
N ASP A 11 21.64 1.23 -5.12
CA ASP A 11 22.96 0.66 -5.42
C ASP A 11 24.00 1.75 -5.59
N PHE A 12 23.74 2.73 -6.45
CA PHE A 12 24.65 3.85 -6.68
C PHE A 12 24.98 4.60 -5.39
N ALA A 13 23.99 4.85 -4.54
CA ALA A 13 24.17 5.56 -3.28
C ALA A 13 25.01 4.75 -2.28
N LEU A 14 24.71 3.47 -2.12
CA LEU A 14 25.44 2.58 -1.21
C LEU A 14 26.86 2.30 -1.70
N ASP A 15 27.07 2.14 -3.00
CA ASP A 15 28.40 1.97 -3.59
C ASP A 15 29.25 3.22 -3.38
N GLY A 16 28.68 4.41 -3.54
CA GLY A 16 29.34 5.68 -3.24
C GLY A 16 29.72 5.82 -1.77
N LEU A 17 28.83 5.41 -0.87
CA LEU A 17 29.10 5.41 0.57
C LEU A 17 30.22 4.43 0.92
N ARG A 18 30.16 3.19 0.43
CA ARG A 18 31.12 2.11 0.74
C ARG A 18 32.49 2.31 0.11
N GLY A 19 32.51 2.70 -1.16
CA GLY A 19 33.75 2.79 -1.94
C GLY A 19 34.50 4.11 -1.73
N ALA A 20 33.78 5.21 -1.55
CA ALA A 20 34.38 6.55 -1.50
C ALA A 20 34.05 7.33 -0.22
N GLY A 21 33.31 6.74 0.73
CA GLY A 21 32.85 7.46 1.92
C GLY A 21 31.93 8.64 1.57
N ARG A 22 31.20 8.57 0.45
CA ARG A 22 30.36 9.67 0.00
C ARG A 22 29.00 9.59 0.71
N PRO A 23 28.64 10.57 1.56
CA PRO A 23 27.32 10.58 2.18
C PRO A 23 26.25 10.82 1.13
N PHE A 24 25.05 10.29 1.37
CA PHE A 24 23.91 10.47 0.49
C PHE A 24 22.63 10.74 1.25
N PHE A 25 21.68 11.37 0.55
CA PHE A 25 20.33 11.62 1.02
C PHE A 25 19.37 11.25 -0.11
N LEU A 26 18.53 10.24 0.12
CA LEU A 26 17.52 9.78 -0.83
C LEU A 26 16.13 10.01 -0.24
N LEU A 27 15.33 10.88 -0.86
CA LEU A 27 13.91 11.00 -0.53
C LEU A 27 13.15 9.89 -1.24
N MET A 28 12.57 8.98 -0.47
CA MET A 28 11.84 7.85 -1.03
C MET A 28 10.53 7.60 -0.27
N PRO A 29 9.57 6.88 -0.89
CA PRO A 29 8.38 6.44 -0.19
C PRO A 29 8.72 5.64 1.07
N ASN A 30 8.03 5.89 2.17
CA ASN A 30 8.29 5.24 3.46
C ASN A 30 8.22 3.71 3.43
N TYR A 31 7.38 3.13 2.56
CA TYR A 31 7.29 1.69 2.41
C TYR A 31 8.59 1.03 1.95
N VAL A 32 9.53 1.79 1.35
CA VAL A 32 10.83 1.28 0.88
C VAL A 32 11.63 0.70 2.05
N ALA A 33 11.55 1.30 3.25
CA ALA A 33 12.23 0.81 4.45
C ALA A 33 11.84 -0.62 4.83
N THR A 34 10.65 -1.09 4.42
CA THR A 34 10.17 -2.46 4.69
C THR A 34 10.51 -3.46 3.59
N LYS A 35 11.02 -3.00 2.44
CA LYS A 35 11.25 -3.86 1.29
C LYS A 35 12.52 -4.67 1.44
N GLU A 36 12.44 -5.92 1.00
CA GLU A 36 13.53 -6.88 1.03
C GLU A 36 14.76 -6.35 0.29
N TYR A 37 14.61 -5.82 -0.93
CA TYR A 37 15.73 -5.23 -1.67
C TYR A 37 16.47 -4.10 -0.93
N TRP A 38 15.80 -3.36 -0.05
CA TRP A 38 16.45 -2.33 0.76
C TRP A 38 17.13 -2.97 1.97
N ARG A 39 16.41 -3.86 2.66
CA ARG A 39 16.88 -4.53 3.86
C ARG A 39 18.07 -5.44 3.62
N GLU A 40 18.08 -6.16 2.51
CA GLU A 40 19.22 -6.99 2.10
C GLU A 40 20.43 -6.10 1.84
N LYS A 41 20.26 -5.01 1.08
CA LYS A 41 21.37 -4.12 0.75
C LYS A 41 21.96 -3.43 1.98
N VAL A 42 21.15 -2.98 2.94
CA VAL A 42 21.64 -2.32 4.16
C VAL A 42 22.10 -3.32 5.24
N GLY A 43 21.46 -4.47 5.34
CA GLY A 43 21.74 -5.47 6.38
C GLY A 43 22.80 -6.51 6.00
N CYS A 44 23.33 -6.48 4.77
CA CYS A 44 24.41 -7.39 4.38
C CYS A 44 25.72 -6.91 5.01
N SER A 45 26.00 -7.38 6.22
CA SER A 45 27.30 -7.26 6.91
C SER A 45 28.34 -8.18 6.24
N SER A 46 28.66 -7.93 4.97
CA SER A 46 29.82 -8.56 4.35
C SER A 46 31.07 -7.73 4.64
N VAL A 47 32.25 -8.37 4.65
CA VAL A 47 33.53 -7.69 4.90
C VAL A 47 33.70 -6.54 3.88
N GLY A 48 33.60 -5.28 4.34
CA GLY A 48 33.59 -4.07 3.51
C GLY A 48 32.22 -3.40 3.30
N SER A 49 31.16 -3.87 3.96
CA SER A 49 29.85 -3.21 3.98
C SER A 49 29.85 -2.03 4.96
N ALA A 50 29.18 -0.94 4.59
CA ALA A 50 28.76 0.09 5.55
C ALA A 50 28.05 -0.59 6.72
N ASP A 51 28.43 -0.24 7.94
CA ASP A 51 27.79 -0.81 9.12
C ASP A 51 26.31 -0.40 9.09
N PRO A 52 25.38 -1.25 9.58
CA PRO A 52 23.97 -0.87 9.67
C PRO A 52 23.75 0.43 10.46
N ASP A 53 24.74 0.81 11.27
CA ASP A 53 24.79 2.05 12.05
C ASP A 53 25.06 3.31 11.21
N ASP A 54 25.53 3.17 9.96
CA ASP A 54 25.80 4.28 9.04
C ASP A 54 24.54 4.80 8.35
N ILE A 55 23.44 4.04 8.40
CA ILE A 55 22.17 4.38 7.77
C ILE A 55 21.21 4.99 8.78
N VAL A 56 20.75 6.20 8.49
CA VAL A 56 19.74 6.89 9.29
C VAL A 56 18.53 7.28 8.45
N TYR A 57 17.38 7.39 9.11
CA TYR A 57 16.10 7.73 8.52
C TYR A 57 15.61 9.04 9.14
N ILE A 58 15.31 10.03 8.29
CA ILE A 58 14.76 11.30 8.76
C ILE A 58 13.29 11.36 8.36
N VAL A 59 12.43 11.41 9.35
CA VAL A 59 10.98 11.54 9.20
C VAL A 59 10.62 13.02 9.37
N PRO A 60 10.15 13.69 8.30
CA PRO A 60 9.77 15.09 8.39
C PRO A 60 8.55 15.26 9.32
N PRO A 61 8.40 16.41 10.00
CA PRO A 61 7.26 16.69 10.88
C PRO A 61 5.93 16.76 10.12
N SER A 62 5.98 17.13 8.86
CA SER A 62 4.82 17.25 7.98
C SER A 62 5.03 16.41 6.71
N PRO A 63 3.97 15.78 6.18
CA PRO A 63 4.07 15.00 4.96
C PRO A 63 4.42 15.90 3.77
N TYR A 64 5.20 15.38 2.83
CA TYR A 64 5.47 16.07 1.58
C TYR A 64 4.22 16.14 0.70
N GLU A 65 4.00 17.32 0.14
CA GLU A 65 3.05 17.56 -0.94
C GLU A 65 3.77 17.37 -2.29
N TYR A 66 3.04 16.83 -3.27
CA TYR A 66 3.59 16.52 -4.58
C TYR A 66 2.78 17.22 -5.65
N ASP A 67 3.44 18.07 -6.42
CA ASP A 67 2.86 18.59 -7.64
C ASP A 67 2.85 17.51 -8.72
N HIS A 68 1.74 17.46 -9.45
CA HIS A 68 1.55 16.53 -10.55
C HIS A 68 1.23 17.34 -11.81
N PRO A 69 1.75 16.93 -12.98
CA PRO A 69 1.31 17.50 -14.25
C PRO A 69 -0.21 17.47 -14.38
N GLU A 70 -0.78 18.49 -15.03
CA GLU A 70 -2.22 18.66 -15.17
C GLU A 70 -2.91 17.39 -15.71
N GLY A 71 -4.02 17.01 -15.07
CA GLY A 71 -4.78 15.81 -15.43
C GLY A 71 -4.13 14.48 -15.02
N THR A 72 -3.02 14.50 -14.29
CA THR A 72 -2.34 13.30 -13.78
C THR A 72 -2.29 13.28 -12.26
N GLY A 73 -2.22 12.08 -11.67
CA GLY A 73 -2.03 11.90 -10.23
C GLY A 73 -3.30 11.79 -9.40
N HIS A 74 -3.12 11.83 -8.08
CA HIS A 74 -4.20 11.82 -7.09
C HIS A 74 -4.08 13.08 -6.24
N ALA A 75 -5.20 13.57 -5.69
CA ALA A 75 -5.20 14.73 -4.80
C ALA A 75 -4.34 14.48 -3.55
N ASP A 76 -4.42 13.26 -3.00
CA ASP A 76 -3.61 12.86 -1.84
C ASP A 76 -2.48 11.91 -2.28
N PRO A 77 -1.25 12.10 -1.76
CA PRO A 77 -0.17 11.18 -2.04
C PRO A 77 -0.48 9.80 -1.43
N PRO A 78 -0.29 8.70 -2.19
CA PRO A 78 -0.65 7.36 -1.74
C PRO A 78 0.34 6.77 -0.71
N PHE A 79 1.36 7.54 -0.32
CA PHE A 79 2.41 7.21 0.64
C PHE A 79 3.00 8.49 1.23
N SER A 80 3.53 8.40 2.46
CA SER A 80 4.42 9.42 3.01
C SER A 80 5.84 9.17 2.51
N SER A 81 6.67 10.21 2.41
CA SER A 81 8.08 10.08 2.07
C SER A 81 8.96 10.43 3.25
N ILE A 82 10.08 9.73 3.35
CA ILE A 82 11.09 9.90 4.38
C ILE A 82 12.46 9.93 3.70
N TRP A 83 13.44 10.55 4.36
CA TRP A 83 14.81 10.55 3.87
C TRP A 83 15.54 9.31 4.36
N PHE A 84 16.23 8.66 3.43
CA PHE A 84 17.16 7.57 3.66
C PHE A 84 18.55 8.17 3.50
N CYS A 85 19.30 8.22 4.60
CA CYS A 85 20.57 8.91 4.63
C CYS A 85 21.66 7.90 4.92
N GLY A 86 22.67 7.86 4.06
CA GLY A 86 23.92 7.17 4.32
C GLY A 86 24.94 8.17 4.79
N LEU A 87 25.44 7.98 6.01
CA LEU A 87 26.40 8.86 6.65
C LEU A 87 27.71 8.10 6.88
N MET A 88 28.81 8.83 7.08
CA MET A 88 30.07 8.23 7.48
C MET A 88 29.99 7.67 8.90
N PRO A 89 30.89 6.72 9.27
CA PRO A 89 31.04 6.29 10.64
C PRO A 89 31.13 7.47 11.61
N ASP A 90 30.55 7.30 12.81
CA ASP A 90 30.36 8.32 13.85
C ASP A 90 29.42 9.50 13.49
N ALA A 91 29.19 9.81 12.21
CA ALA A 91 28.31 10.91 11.82
C ALA A 91 26.84 10.60 12.11
N ALA A 92 26.43 9.34 11.99
CA ALA A 92 25.09 8.89 12.35
C ALA A 92 24.78 9.11 13.84
N LYS A 93 25.72 8.77 14.72
CA LYS A 93 25.60 8.99 16.18
C LYS A 93 25.48 10.48 16.50
N ARG A 94 26.39 11.31 15.96
CA ARG A 94 26.34 12.77 16.13
C ARG A 94 25.03 13.36 15.61
N ALA A 95 24.53 12.88 14.46
CA ALA A 95 23.25 13.33 13.92
C ALA A 95 22.09 12.98 14.86
N LYS A 96 22.07 11.77 15.44
CA LYS A 96 21.05 11.36 16.42
C LYS A 96 21.03 12.27 17.65
N ASP A 97 22.21 12.61 18.17
CA ASP A 97 22.35 13.51 19.33
C ASP A 97 21.83 14.92 19.01
N LEU A 98 22.16 15.47 17.83
CA LEU A 98 21.70 16.80 17.41
C LEU A 98 20.19 16.86 17.17
N TYR A 99 19.61 15.83 16.54
CA TYR A 99 18.18 15.80 16.22
C TYR A 99 17.29 15.53 17.44
N SER A 100 17.82 14.92 18.50
CA SER A 100 17.08 14.70 19.75
C SER A 100 16.61 16.00 20.41
N SER A 101 17.24 17.14 20.08
CA SER A 101 16.85 18.47 20.54
C SER A 101 15.96 19.25 19.58
N SER A 102 15.73 18.75 18.35
CA SER A 102 14.95 19.45 17.33
C SER A 102 13.46 19.07 17.43
N GLY A 103 12.63 20.02 17.90
CA GLY A 103 11.21 19.80 18.14
C GLY A 103 10.40 19.65 16.84
N GLY A 104 10.44 18.47 16.22
CA GLY A 104 9.51 18.10 15.16
C GLY A 104 10.02 17.03 14.21
N THR A 105 11.31 17.06 13.88
CA THR A 105 11.90 16.07 12.97
C THR A 105 12.38 14.86 13.77
N ARG A 106 11.95 13.66 13.38
CA ARG A 106 12.39 12.43 14.04
C ARG A 106 13.50 11.77 13.23
N LEU A 107 14.60 11.44 13.88
CA LEU A 107 15.71 10.72 13.28
C LEU A 107 15.80 9.32 13.90
N GLY A 108 15.63 8.29 13.07
CA GLY A 108 15.74 6.90 13.48
C GLY A 108 16.90 6.19 12.83
N THR A 109 17.47 5.21 13.51
CA THR A 109 18.57 4.36 13.02
C THR A 109 18.08 2.94 12.70
N SER A 110 16.85 2.59 13.10
CA SER A 110 16.30 1.24 12.86
C SER A 110 14.90 1.26 12.27
N LEU A 111 14.55 0.15 11.60
CA LEU A 111 13.18 -0.07 11.15
C LEU A 111 12.20 -0.16 12.34
N GLN A 112 12.67 -0.58 13.51
CA GLN A 112 11.84 -0.69 14.70
C GLN A 112 11.40 0.68 15.22
N GLU A 113 12.34 1.64 15.32
CA GLU A 113 12.03 3.04 15.67
C GLU A 113 11.04 3.65 14.67
N LEU A 114 11.22 3.40 13.36
CA LEU A 114 10.28 3.86 12.34
C LEU A 114 8.86 3.28 12.50
N ARG A 115 8.73 2.06 13.02
CA ARG A 115 7.43 1.43 13.29
C ARG A 115 6.79 2.03 14.54
N GLU A 116 7.58 2.29 15.57
CA GLU A 116 7.11 2.92 16.81
C GLU A 116 6.55 4.32 16.56
N TRP A 117 7.09 5.04 15.57
CA TRP A 117 6.57 6.34 15.15
C TRP A 117 5.43 6.29 14.14
N GLU A 118 4.97 5.09 13.76
CA GLU A 118 4.02 4.88 12.66
C GLU A 118 4.46 5.52 11.34
N ALA A 119 5.75 5.83 11.19
CA ALA A 119 6.31 6.48 10.01
C ALA A 119 6.35 5.53 8.80
N VAL A 120 6.22 4.22 9.04
CA VAL A 120 6.30 3.17 8.04
C VAL A 120 5.09 2.23 8.19
N PRO A 121 4.45 1.79 7.09
CA PRO A 121 3.30 0.89 7.17
C PRO A 121 3.72 -0.48 7.72
N VAL A 122 3.21 -0.82 8.91
CA VAL A 122 3.38 -2.15 9.52
C VAL A 122 2.51 -3.19 8.81
N ALA A 123 1.30 -2.79 8.42
CA ALA A 123 0.34 -3.69 7.80
C ALA A 123 0.64 -3.91 6.31
N LYS A 124 0.60 -5.18 5.89
CA LYS A 124 0.64 -5.53 4.47
C LYS A 124 -0.58 -4.91 3.77
N ARG A 125 -0.32 -4.07 2.76
CA ARG A 125 -1.38 -3.45 1.96
C ARG A 125 -2.28 -4.54 1.37
N GLY A 126 -3.58 -4.46 1.66
CA GLY A 126 -4.56 -5.38 1.09
C GLY A 126 -4.56 -5.35 -0.44
N ASN A 127 -4.88 -6.48 -1.08
CA ASN A 127 -5.00 -6.58 -2.53
C ASN A 127 -5.99 -5.52 -3.07
N PRO A 128 -5.78 -4.94 -4.27
CA PRO A 128 -6.73 -4.03 -4.91
C PRO A 128 -8.22 -4.43 -4.78
N ARG A 129 -8.55 -5.72 -4.96
CA ARG A 129 -9.92 -6.22 -4.80
C ARG A 129 -10.43 -6.14 -3.36
N GLN A 130 -9.58 -6.50 -2.39
CA GLN A 130 -9.90 -6.40 -0.97
C GLN A 130 -10.12 -4.95 -0.56
N ARG A 131 -9.26 -4.03 -1.02
CA ARG A 131 -9.43 -2.59 -0.75
C ARG A 131 -10.69 -2.02 -1.37
N ARG A 132 -11.03 -2.42 -2.61
CA ARG A 132 -12.30 -2.01 -3.24
C ARG A 132 -13.51 -2.52 -2.45
N LYS A 133 -13.44 -3.76 -1.93
CA LYS A 133 -14.49 -4.31 -1.06
C LYS A 133 -14.59 -3.53 0.26
N MET A 134 -13.46 -3.26 0.92
CA MET A 134 -13.43 -2.48 2.17
C MET A 134 -13.95 -1.06 1.97
N ARG A 135 -13.58 -0.38 0.88
CA ARG A 135 -14.08 0.97 0.56
C ARG A 135 -15.59 0.96 0.33
N LYS A 136 -16.14 -0.05 -0.36
CA LYS A 136 -17.59 -0.21 -0.52
C LYS A 136 -18.29 -0.43 0.82
N LEU A 137 -17.70 -1.26 1.70
CA LEU A 137 -18.25 -1.52 3.03
C LEU A 137 -18.22 -0.26 3.91
N MET A 138 -17.11 0.49 3.91
CA MET A 138 -16.99 1.75 4.67
C MET A 138 -17.97 2.81 4.15
N ALA A 139 -18.12 2.98 2.84
CA ALA A 139 -19.09 3.90 2.27
C ALA A 139 -20.54 3.51 2.63
N ALA A 140 -20.88 2.22 2.59
CA ALA A 140 -22.20 1.74 3.01
C ALA A 140 -22.44 1.96 4.51
N ALA A 141 -21.42 1.76 5.35
CA ALA A 141 -21.50 1.98 6.79
C ALA A 141 -21.66 3.48 7.14
N GLN A 142 -20.94 4.36 6.43
CA GLN A 142 -21.10 5.81 6.59
C GLN A 142 -22.51 6.27 6.21
N ASN A 143 -23.03 5.81 5.06
CA ASN A 143 -24.40 6.13 4.64
C ASN A 143 -25.47 5.62 5.61
N ALA A 144 -25.24 4.46 6.24
CA ALA A 144 -26.15 3.94 7.27
C ALA A 144 -26.08 4.76 8.57
N ALA A 145 -24.89 5.26 8.92
CA ALA A 145 -24.67 6.05 10.13
C ALA A 145 -25.18 7.50 10.01
N THR A 146 -25.07 8.13 8.83
CA THR A 146 -25.56 9.50 8.61
C THR A 146 -27.08 9.61 8.64
N GLY A 147 -27.81 8.49 8.61
CA GLY A 147 -29.20 8.46 9.07
C GLY A 147 -30.14 9.41 8.32
N GLU A 148 -29.77 9.89 7.13
CA GLU A 148 -30.74 10.35 6.14
C GLU A 148 -31.55 9.11 5.75
N ARG A 149 -32.52 8.79 6.61
CA ARG A 149 -33.75 8.21 6.13
C ARG A 149 -34.17 9.18 5.05
N ASP A 150 -33.99 8.76 3.82
CA ASP A 150 -34.74 9.24 2.67
C ASP A 150 -36.21 9.18 3.12
N ILE A 151 -36.67 10.23 3.80
CA ILE A 151 -38.07 10.49 4.09
C ILE A 151 -38.56 10.76 2.69
N GLY A 152 -38.89 9.67 1.99
CA GLY A 152 -39.28 9.71 0.60
C GLY A 152 -40.28 10.83 0.49
N GLU A 153 -39.86 11.90 -0.18
CA GLU A 153 -40.69 13.04 -0.47
C GLU A 153 -41.85 12.44 -1.24
N ARG A 154 -42.96 12.19 -0.53
CA ARG A 154 -44.19 11.69 -1.11
C ARG A 154 -44.65 12.83 -2.00
N ARG A 155 -44.18 12.86 -3.24
CA ARG A 155 -44.80 13.64 -4.29
C ARG A 155 -46.21 13.10 -4.40
N LEU A 156 -47.15 13.88 -3.86
CA LEU A 156 -48.55 13.80 -4.22
C LEU A 156 -48.61 13.97 -5.73
N ASP A 157 -48.92 12.90 -6.42
CA ASP A 157 -49.43 12.96 -7.77
C ASP A 157 -50.77 13.73 -7.74
N ASP A 158 -50.98 14.63 -8.69
CA ASP A 158 -52.15 15.54 -8.84
C ASP A 158 -53.53 14.84 -8.86
N ARG A 159 -53.57 13.51 -8.72
CA ARG A 159 -54.78 12.69 -8.71
C ARG A 159 -55.14 12.14 -7.33
N GLY A 160 -54.42 12.52 -6.27
CA GLY A 160 -54.79 12.19 -4.89
C GLY A 160 -54.84 10.70 -4.58
N LYS A 161 -54.04 9.86 -5.26
CA LYS A 161 -54.01 8.41 -5.04
C LYS A 161 -52.65 8.00 -4.49
N TYR A 162 -52.63 7.52 -3.24
CA TYR A 162 -51.45 6.92 -2.62
C TYR A 162 -51.01 5.68 -3.41
N SER A 163 -50.02 5.82 -4.30
CA SER A 163 -49.35 4.67 -4.90
C SER A 163 -48.20 4.23 -3.98
N ALA A 164 -48.38 3.10 -3.32
CA ALA A 164 -47.32 2.48 -2.54
C ALA A 164 -46.29 1.89 -3.51
N ILE A 165 -45.15 2.57 -3.71
CA ILE A 165 -43.99 1.96 -4.37
C ILE A 165 -43.40 0.93 -3.40
N SER A 166 -43.88 -0.31 -3.50
CA SER A 166 -43.31 -1.44 -2.79
C SER A 166 -41.92 -1.72 -3.36
N LYS A 167 -40.88 -1.26 -2.67
CA LYS A 167 -39.51 -1.74 -2.90
C LYS A 167 -39.48 -3.21 -2.47
N SER A 168 -39.62 -4.12 -3.43
CA SER A 168 -39.49 -5.55 -3.23
C SER A 168 -38.08 -5.88 -2.73
N CYS A 169 -37.93 -6.07 -1.43
CA CYS A 169 -36.78 -6.74 -0.83
C CYS A 169 -36.67 -8.14 -1.45
N ALA A 170 -35.67 -8.35 -2.30
CA ALA A 170 -35.29 -9.67 -2.78
C ALA A 170 -34.80 -10.51 -1.58
N ARG A 171 -35.65 -11.43 -1.13
CA ARG A 171 -35.28 -12.52 -0.22
C ARG A 171 -34.25 -13.40 -0.92
N ILE A 172 -33.07 -13.53 -0.33
CA ILE A 172 -32.10 -14.57 -0.67
C ILE A 172 -32.43 -15.77 0.22
N ASP A 173 -33.16 -16.73 -0.33
CA ASP A 173 -33.34 -18.04 0.28
C ASP A 173 -32.02 -18.82 0.23
N LYS A 174 -31.39 -19.00 1.38
CA LYS A 174 -30.33 -19.98 1.58
C LYS A 174 -30.98 -21.30 2.00
N GLN A 175 -31.14 -22.22 1.04
CA GLN A 175 -31.39 -23.62 1.35
C GLN A 175 -30.14 -24.24 2.00
N ALA A 176 -30.28 -24.58 3.27
CA ALA A 176 -29.43 -25.54 3.94
C ALA A 176 -29.90 -26.95 3.55
N LYS A 177 -29.02 -27.75 2.95
CA LYS A 177 -29.14 -29.22 2.90
C LYS A 177 -27.89 -29.80 3.53
N GLY A 178 -28.12 -30.63 4.55
CA GLY A 178 -27.11 -31.27 5.36
C GLY A 178 -26.56 -32.58 4.79
N GLU A 179 -25.49 -32.98 5.48
CA GLU A 179 -25.13 -34.34 5.91
C GLU A 179 -24.58 -35.40 4.94
N HIS A 180 -23.36 -35.81 5.31
CA HIS A 180 -22.79 -37.16 5.38
C HIS A 180 -22.64 -38.03 4.11
N SER A 181 -21.38 -38.17 3.67
CA SER A 181 -20.81 -39.48 3.31
C SER A 181 -19.33 -39.55 3.65
N LYS A 182 -18.96 -40.50 4.51
CA LYS A 182 -17.58 -40.93 4.79
C LYS A 182 -17.06 -41.75 3.60
N GLY A 183 -15.75 -41.65 3.35
CA GLY A 183 -14.96 -42.68 2.66
C GLY A 183 -14.58 -42.35 1.22
N SER A 184 -13.30 -42.03 1.00
CA SER A 184 -12.44 -42.66 -0.02
C SER A 184 -11.13 -41.88 -0.14
N LEU A 185 -10.05 -42.49 0.36
CA LEU A 185 -8.67 -42.12 0.10
C LEU A 185 -8.30 -42.71 -1.26
N LEU A 186 -8.33 -41.93 -2.35
CA LEU A 186 -7.64 -42.22 -3.62
C LEU A 186 -7.62 -40.97 -4.53
N GLY A 187 -6.42 -40.41 -4.73
CA GLY A 187 -5.97 -39.73 -5.96
C GLY A 187 -6.85 -38.67 -6.63
N GLY A 188 -7.02 -37.50 -6.01
CA GLY A 188 -7.65 -36.34 -6.66
C GLY A 188 -6.70 -35.58 -7.60
N LEU A 189 -6.76 -35.86 -8.91
CA LEU A 189 -6.19 -34.99 -9.95
C LEU A 189 -6.91 -33.64 -9.92
N GLY A 190 -6.27 -32.65 -9.27
CA GLY A 190 -6.79 -31.30 -9.14
C GLY A 190 -7.08 -30.67 -10.50
N ASN A 191 -8.34 -30.29 -10.71
CA ASN A 191 -8.78 -29.48 -11.86
C ASN A 191 -8.01 -28.15 -11.89
N LYS A 192 -6.88 -28.13 -12.61
CA LYS A 192 -6.11 -26.92 -12.90
C LYS A 192 -7.01 -25.98 -13.70
N LYS A 193 -7.53 -24.92 -13.05
CA LYS A 193 -8.27 -23.84 -13.71
C LYS A 193 -7.40 -23.30 -14.85
N LYS A 194 -7.83 -23.52 -16.10
CA LYS A 194 -7.14 -23.06 -17.31
C LYS A 194 -6.91 -21.54 -17.21
N LYS A 195 -5.64 -21.13 -17.14
CA LYS A 195 -5.23 -19.73 -17.12
C LYS A 195 -5.66 -19.10 -18.45
N ARG A 196 -6.56 -18.11 -18.41
CA ARG A 196 -6.89 -17.28 -19.57
C ARG A 196 -5.92 -16.10 -19.60
N SER A 197 -5.27 -15.89 -20.74
CA SER A 197 -4.49 -14.66 -20.97
C SER A 197 -5.36 -13.63 -21.69
N ILE A 198 -5.26 -12.37 -21.26
CA ILE A 198 -5.92 -11.23 -21.92
C ILE A 198 -4.85 -10.57 -22.77
N TYR A 199 -5.06 -10.52 -24.09
CA TYR A 199 -4.21 -9.78 -25.02
C TYR A 199 -5.00 -8.68 -25.72
N ARG A 200 -4.31 -7.69 -26.28
CA ARG A 200 -4.91 -6.71 -27.19
C ARG A 200 -4.61 -7.13 -28.61
N ASP A 201 -5.61 -7.07 -29.48
CA ASP A 201 -5.40 -7.28 -30.91
C ASP A 201 -4.80 -6.03 -31.57
N GLU A 202 -4.58 -6.13 -32.88
CA GLU A 202 -4.01 -5.09 -33.74
C GLU A 202 -4.83 -3.79 -33.73
N ASN A 203 -6.12 -3.88 -33.37
CA ASN A 203 -7.03 -2.75 -33.23
C ASN A 203 -7.15 -2.26 -31.78
N GLY A 204 -6.30 -2.75 -30.86
CA GLY A 204 -6.29 -2.37 -29.45
C GLY A 204 -7.44 -2.96 -28.61
N VAL A 205 -8.27 -3.84 -29.18
CA VAL A 205 -9.42 -4.44 -28.50
C VAL A 205 -8.95 -5.62 -27.64
N ARG A 206 -9.45 -5.70 -26.39
CA ARG A 206 -9.11 -6.79 -25.47
C ARG A 206 -9.80 -8.08 -25.88
N LYS A 207 -9.02 -9.12 -26.20
CA LYS A 207 -9.51 -10.47 -26.51
C LYS A 207 -8.96 -11.49 -25.51
N ASN A 208 -9.76 -12.52 -25.22
CA ASN A 208 -9.38 -13.64 -24.36
C ASN A 208 -8.93 -14.82 -25.22
N LYS A 209 -7.64 -15.21 -25.18
CA LYS A 209 -7.20 -16.47 -25.80
C LYS A 209 -7.29 -17.60 -24.78
N ARG A 210 -7.96 -18.70 -25.14
CA ARG A 210 -7.83 -19.96 -24.43
C ARG A 210 -6.60 -20.68 -25.02
N PHE A 211 -5.65 -20.98 -24.15
CA PHE A 211 -4.64 -22.00 -24.40
C PHE A 211 -5.14 -23.33 -23.81
#